data_AF-A0A803Y7Y8-F1
#
_entry.id   AF-A0A803Y7Y8-F1
#
_cell.length_a   1.000
_cell.length_b   1.000
_cell.length_c   1.000
_cell.angle_alpha   90.00
_cell.angle_beta   90.00
_cell.angle_gamma   90.00
#
_symmetry.space_group_name_H-M   'P 1'
#
loop_
_entity.id
_entity.type
_entity.pdbx_description
1 polymer ?
#
loop_
_entity_poly.entity_id
_entity_poly.type
_entity_poly.pdbx_seq_one_letter_code
_entity_poly.pdbx_strand_id
1 'polypeptide(L)'
;NNVLQRPCFTRQAADDICKRLAPEARLNPHRSLLGSGNYDVNVIMAALHSVGMAAVWWDKRRSDPKCTFFSPKCSAPITRF
;
A
#
# COMPACT_ATOMS: atom_id res chain seq x y z
N ASN A 1 -10.53 2.39 2.54
CA ASN A 1 -11.87 2.59 3.11
C ASN A 1 -12.69 1.32 3.11
N ASN A 2 -12.97 0.70 1.96
CA ASN A 2 -13.77 -0.53 1.91
C ASN A 2 -13.18 -1.66 2.76
N VAL A 3 -11.90 -2.00 2.61
CA VAL A 3 -11.25 -3.04 3.46
C VAL A 3 -11.34 -2.72 4.96
N LEU A 4 -11.33 -1.43 5.31
CA LEU A 4 -11.38 -0.97 6.70
C LEU A 4 -12.81 -0.77 7.21
N GLN A 5 -13.81 -0.93 6.34
CA GLN A 5 -15.24 -0.71 6.61
C GLN A 5 -15.55 0.65 7.25
N ARG A 6 -14.69 1.66 7.03
CA ARG A 6 -14.84 3.03 7.57
C ARG A 6 -14.06 4.05 6.73
N PRO A 7 -14.42 5.34 6.77
CA PRO A 7 -13.79 6.39 5.97
C PRO A 7 -12.45 6.86 6.58
N CYS A 8 -11.42 6.00 6.55
CA CYS A 8 -10.10 6.32 7.10
C CYS A 8 -9.25 7.24 6.21
N PHE A 9 -9.41 7.18 4.90
CA PHE A 9 -8.54 7.88 3.95
C PHE A 9 -9.35 8.72 2.99
N THR A 10 -8.85 9.92 2.70
CA THR A 10 -9.35 10.80 1.65
C THR A 10 -8.33 10.85 0.51
N ARG A 11 -8.75 11.40 -0.63
CA ARG A 11 -7.84 11.71 -1.73
C ARG A 11 -6.67 12.60 -1.27
N GLN A 12 -6.95 13.61 -0.46
CA GLN A 12 -5.93 14.50 0.09
C GLN A 12 -4.91 13.74 0.93
N ALA A 13 -5.37 12.84 1.81
CA ALA A 13 -4.48 12.02 2.61
C ALA A 13 -3.58 11.11 1.75
N ALA A 14 -4.11 10.53 0.67
CA ALA A 14 -3.31 9.75 -0.28
C ALA A 14 -2.30 10.63 -1.03
N ASP A 15 -2.68 11.84 -1.44
CA ASP A 15 -1.79 12.80 -2.09
C ASP A 15 -0.64 13.24 -1.17
N ASP A 16 -0.89 13.40 0.13
CA ASP A 16 0.14 13.75 1.11
C ASP A 16 1.10 12.58 1.37
N ILE A 17 0.61 11.33 1.32
CA ILE A 17 1.45 10.13 1.33
C ILE A 17 2.38 10.11 0.11
N CYS A 18 1.86 10.40 -1.09
CA CYS A 18 2.68 10.47 -2.30
C CYS A 18 3.84 11.46 -2.15
N LYS A 19 3.56 12.68 -1.66
CA LYS A 19 4.59 13.70 -1.43
C LYS A 19 5.65 13.23 -0.44
N ARG A 20 5.25 12.55 0.64
CA ARG A 20 6.20 12.02 1.63
C ARG A 20 7.09 10.90 1.07
N LEU A 21 6.56 10.07 0.18
CA LEU A 21 7.34 9.00 -0.47
C LEU A 21 8.36 9.53 -1.48
N ALA A 22 8.11 10.69 -2.08
CA ALA A 22 9.01 11.31 -3.05
C ALA A 22 9.08 12.84 -2.88
N PRO A 23 9.72 13.34 -1.79
CA PRO A 23 9.69 14.77 -1.44
C PRO A 23 10.40 15.66 -2.46
N GLU A 24 11.48 15.15 -3.06
CA GLU A 24 12.30 15.89 -4.03
C GLU A 24 11.82 15.74 -5.48
N ALA A 25 10.77 14.94 -5.70
CA ALA A 25 10.31 14.63 -7.04
C ALA A 25 9.40 15.74 -7.59
N ARG A 26 9.87 16.41 -8.65
CA ARG A 26 9.05 17.39 -9.41
C ARG A 26 7.82 16.74 -10.06
N LEU A 27 7.95 15.47 -10.45
CA LEU A 27 6.88 14.61 -10.93
C LEU A 27 6.82 13.40 -10.01
N ASN A 28 5.72 13.27 -9.28
CA ASN A 28 5.60 12.22 -8.29
C ASN A 28 5.37 10.87 -8.97
N PRO A 29 6.27 9.87 -8.79
CA PRO A 29 6.15 8.58 -9.46
C PRO A 29 5.01 7.72 -8.91
N HIS A 30 4.52 8.04 -7.71
CA HIS A 30 3.49 7.28 -7.01
C HIS A 30 2.07 7.75 -7.31
N ARG A 31 1.90 8.79 -8.15
CA ARG A 31 0.58 9.25 -8.61
C ARG A 31 0.60 9.63 -10.08
N SER A 32 -0.54 9.46 -10.76
CA SER A 32 -0.71 10.03 -12.10
C SER A 32 -0.59 11.55 -12.13
N LEU A 33 0.13 12.07 -13.12
CA LEU A 33 0.44 13.50 -13.31
C LEU A 33 -0.78 14.41 -13.28
N LEU A 34 -1.90 13.94 -13.82
CA LEU A 34 -3.15 14.70 -13.91
C LEU A 34 -3.97 14.70 -12.61
N GLY A 35 -3.44 14.14 -11.51
CA GLY A 35 -4.12 14.13 -10.22
C GLY A 35 -5.46 13.38 -10.23
N SER A 36 -5.64 12.39 -11.09
CA SER A 36 -6.90 11.64 -11.18
C SER A 36 -7.13 10.63 -10.05
N GLY A 37 -6.16 10.46 -9.13
CA GLY A 37 -6.26 9.53 -8.00
C GLY A 37 -5.80 8.09 -8.32
N ASN A 38 -4.93 7.92 -9.32
CA ASN A 38 -4.27 6.64 -9.59
C ASN A 38 -2.99 6.55 -8.76
N TYR A 39 -3.04 5.76 -7.68
CA TYR A 39 -1.98 5.59 -6.69
C TYR A 39 -1.34 4.21 -6.83
N ASP A 40 -0.01 4.14 -6.73
CA ASP A 40 0.67 2.84 -6.74
C ASP A 40 0.55 2.10 -5.40
N VAL A 41 1.07 0.87 -5.36
CA VAL A 41 1.01 0.01 -4.17
C VAL A 41 1.76 0.59 -2.97
N ASN A 42 2.83 1.37 -3.17
CA ASN A 42 3.60 1.96 -2.06
C ASN A 42 2.77 2.98 -1.29
N VAL A 43 1.90 3.73 -1.97
CA VAL A 43 0.94 4.63 -1.34
C VAL A 43 -0.04 3.85 -0.47
N ILE A 44 -0.60 2.75 -0.98
CA ILE A 44 -1.54 1.90 -0.25
C ILE A 44 -0.87 1.27 0.99
N MET A 45 0.38 0.83 0.85
CA MET A 45 1.14 0.24 1.95
C MET A 45 1.46 1.26 3.04
N ALA A 46 1.91 2.46 2.66
CA ALA A 46 2.16 3.53 3.60
C ALA A 46 0.87 3.97 4.33
N ALA A 47 -0.27 3.97 3.63
CA ALA A 47 -1.57 4.23 4.23
C ALA A 47 -1.94 3.15 5.26
N LEU A 48 -1.85 1.86 4.91
CA LEU A 48 -2.15 0.77 5.85
C LEU A 48 -1.22 0.80 7.07
N HIS A 49 0.06 1.09 6.85
CA HIS A 49 1.04 1.20 7.94
C HIS A 49 0.67 2.32 8.92
N SER A 50 0.13 3.45 8.45
CA SER A 50 -0.29 4.55 9.33
C SER A 50 -1.48 4.22 10.23
N VAL A 51 -2.16 3.10 9.99
CA VAL A 51 -3.28 2.61 10.81
C VAL A 51 -2.96 1.27 11.49
N GLY A 52 -1.68 0.93 11.62
CA GLY A 52 -1.21 -0.27 12.32
C GLY A 52 -1.45 -1.58 11.57
N MET A 53 -1.61 -1.52 10.24
CA MET A 53 -1.81 -2.68 9.38
C MET A 53 -0.65 -2.85 8.39
N ALA A 54 -0.47 -4.07 7.91
CA ALA A 54 0.52 -4.39 6.88
C ALA A 54 -0.16 -5.04 5.67
N ALA A 55 0.32 -4.71 4.47
CA ALA A 55 0.03 -5.49 3.28
C ALA A 55 1.10 -6.58 3.12
N VAL A 56 0.69 -7.73 2.61
CA VAL A 56 1.58 -8.87 2.34
C VAL A 56 1.33 -9.32 0.90
N TRP A 57 2.40 -9.60 0.17
CA TRP A 57 2.29 -10.18 -1.16
C TRP A 57 1.80 -11.62 -1.07
N TRP A 58 0.66 -11.89 -1.69
CA TRP A 58 0.21 -13.24 -1.94
C TRP A 58 0.99 -13.84 -3.12
N ASP A 59 1.87 -14.81 -2.86
CA ASP A 59 2.60 -15.50 -3.92
C ASP A 59 1.72 -16.59 -4.55
N LYS A 60 1.17 -16.31 -5.74
CA LYS A 60 0.34 -17.26 -6.49
C LYS A 60 1.03 -18.60 -6.76
N ARG A 61 2.37 -18.65 -6.79
CA ARG A 61 3.15 -19.88 -7.00
C ARG A 61 3.13 -20.79 -5.78
N ARG A 62 2.77 -20.26 -4.61
CA ARG A 62 2.65 -20.98 -3.33
C ARG A 62 1.20 -21.38 -3.04
N SER A 63 0.44 -21.75 -4.07
CA SER A 63 -0.97 -22.14 -3.98
C SER A 63 -1.24 -23.43 -3.21
N ASP A 64 -0.26 -23.96 -2.46
CA ASP A 64 -0.52 -25.01 -1.49
C ASP A 64 -1.50 -24.45 -0.43
N PRO A 65 -2.67 -25.07 -0.23
CA PRO A 65 -3.64 -24.61 0.75
C PRO A 65 -3.05 -24.52 2.17
N LYS A 66 -1.99 -25.26 2.50
CA LYS A 66 -1.28 -25.12 3.79
C LYS A 66 -0.53 -23.78 3.93
N CYS A 67 -0.19 -23.12 2.82
CA CYS A 67 0.43 -21.80 2.77
C CYS A 67 -0.59 -20.64 2.69
N THR A 68 -1.90 -20.94 2.64
CA THR A 68 -2.98 -19.92 2.69
C THR A 68 -3.28 -19.39 4.09
N PHE A 69 -2.83 -20.10 5.13
CA PHE A 69 -2.77 -19.52 6.45
C PHE A 69 -1.66 -18.48 6.48
N PHE A 70 -1.99 -17.27 6.96
CA PHE A 70 -1.07 -16.16 7.23
C PHE A 70 -0.04 -16.60 8.30
N SER A 71 0.89 -17.46 7.90
CA SER A 71 2.03 -17.84 8.71
C SER A 71 3.07 -16.73 8.57
N PRO A 72 3.54 -16.13 9.68
CA PRO A 72 4.60 -15.11 9.63
C PRO A 72 5.84 -15.57 8.87
N LYS A 73 6.06 -16.89 8.74
CA LYS A 73 7.17 -17.49 8.00
C LYS A 73 6.97 -17.49 6.47
N CYS A 74 5.73 -17.42 6.00
CA CYS A 74 5.38 -17.47 4.56
C CYS A 74 5.14 -16.08 3.95
N SER A 75 4.98 -15.07 4.81
CA SER A 75 4.62 -13.70 4.47
C SER A 75 5.83 -12.78 4.65
N ALA A 76 6.52 -12.45 3.55
CA ALA A 76 7.53 -11.40 3.61
C ALA A 76 6.82 -10.04 3.74
N PRO A 77 7.12 -9.23 4.78
CA PRO A 77 6.61 -7.87 4.85
C PRO A 77 7.11 -7.11 3.63
N ILE A 78 6.24 -6.34 2.99
CA ILE A 78 6.62 -5.52 1.84
C ILE A 78 7.46 -4.36 2.35
N THR A 79 8.76 -4.58 2.45
CA THR A 79 9.73 -3.61 2.95
C THR A 79 10.64 -3.19 1.80
N ARG A 80 10.18 -2.21 1.04
CA ARG A 80 11.02 -1.18 0.44
C ARG A 80 10.21 0.11 0.41
N PHE A 81 10.59 1.05 1.26
CA PHE A 81 10.36 2.47 1.03
C PHE A 81 11.45 2.96 0.08
#